data_AF-A0A919CSK1-F1
#
_entry.id   AF-A0A919CSK1-F1
#
_cell.length_a   1.000
_cell.length_b   1.000
_cell.length_c   1.000
_cell.angle_alpha   90.00
_cell.angle_beta   90.00
_cell.angle_gamma   90.00
#
_symmetry.space_group_name_H-M   'P 1'
#
loop_
_entity.id
_entity.type
_entity.pdbx_description
1 polymer ?
#
loop_
_entity_poly.entity_id
_entity_poly.type
_entity_poly.pdbx_seq_one_letter_code
_entity_poly.pdbx_strand_id
1 'polypeptide(L)'
;MADDHQAWIDGDGRLLSLGNLLGSANPSGADRIALFERGAVALTWDDAGVRLRYAPQSVAPGALRGAIRQVRTIARPVVLERWTGTGWAATGFDSGARAADALRRSARDATGEDQTGSSQ
;
A
#
# COMPACT_ATOMS: atom_id res chain seq x y z
N MET A 1 24.71 0.29 -3.33
CA MET A 1 23.67 0.10 -2.29
C MET A 1 22.55 1.02 -2.73
N ALA A 2 21.39 0.48 -3.12
CA ALA A 2 20.25 1.32 -3.45
C ALA A 2 19.71 1.90 -2.13
N ASP A 3 19.53 3.21 -2.07
CA ASP A 3 18.88 3.86 -0.94
C ASP A 3 17.37 3.54 -1.02
N ASP A 4 16.95 2.51 -0.28
CA ASP A 4 15.54 2.16 -0.12
C ASP A 4 14.85 3.25 0.71
N HIS A 5 14.31 4.26 0.05
CA HIS A 5 13.55 5.30 0.71
C HIS A 5 12.11 4.83 0.95
N GLN A 6 11.69 4.76 2.20
CA GLN A 6 10.31 4.40 2.56
C GLN A 6 9.50 5.63 2.96
N ALA A 7 8.40 5.86 2.24
CA ALA A 7 7.46 6.93 2.46
C ALA A 7 6.05 6.35 2.69
N TRP A 8 5.23 7.08 3.46
CA TRP A 8 3.89 6.64 3.86
C TRP A 8 2.85 7.56 3.27
N ILE A 9 1.65 7.07 3.02
CA ILE A 9 0.54 7.90 2.54
C ILE A 9 -0.55 7.93 3.61
N ASP A 10 -0.91 9.13 4.06
CA ASP A 10 -1.99 9.37 5.02
C ASP A 10 -3.39 9.43 4.37
N GLY A 11 -4.43 9.58 5.20
CA GLY A 11 -5.82 9.66 4.76
C GLY A 11 -6.12 10.76 3.73
N ASP A 12 -5.28 11.80 3.64
CA ASP A 12 -5.43 12.90 2.68
C ASP A 12 -4.57 12.72 1.43
N GLY A 13 -3.83 11.62 1.34
CA GLY A 13 -2.94 11.31 0.23
C GLY A 13 -1.58 11.99 0.31
N ARG A 14 -1.18 12.50 1.48
CA ARG A 14 0.11 13.17 1.68
C ARG A 14 1.20 12.18 2.01
N LEU A 15 2.41 12.43 1.50
CA LEU A 15 3.59 11.66 1.84
C LEU A 15 4.06 12.01 3.26
N LEU A 16 4.20 11.01 4.12
CA LEU A 16 4.73 11.11 5.47
C LEU A 16 6.08 10.39 5.58
N SER A 17 6.96 10.91 6.44
CA SER A 17 8.23 10.28 6.80
C SER A 17 8.06 9.36 8.01
N LEU A 18 8.60 8.15 7.90
CA LEU A 18 8.54 7.11 8.93
C LEU A 18 9.21 7.51 10.26
N GLY A 19 10.30 8.28 10.18
CA GLY A 19 11.05 8.74 11.36
C GLY A 19 10.22 9.59 12.32
N ASN A 20 9.20 10.28 11.81
CA ASN A 20 8.27 11.06 12.63
C ASN A 20 7.14 10.20 13.22
N LEU A 21 6.90 8.99 12.69
CA LEU A 21 5.78 8.14 13.07
C LEU A 21 6.15 7.08 14.12
N LEU A 22 7.38 6.55 14.11
CA LEU A 22 7.68 5.27 14.79
C LEU A 22 9.00 5.22 15.58
N GLY A 23 9.46 6.32 16.16
CA GLY A 23 10.82 6.53 16.71
C GLY A 23 11.50 5.52 17.66
N SER A 24 11.26 4.20 17.66
CA SER A 24 12.13 3.22 18.36
C SER A 24 12.05 1.73 17.95
N ALA A 25 11.31 1.28 16.93
CA ALA A 25 11.18 -0.16 16.65
C ALA A 25 11.76 -0.58 15.28
N ASN A 26 12.29 -1.81 15.23
CA ASN A 26 12.82 -2.49 14.03
C ASN A 26 11.97 -2.18 12.79
N PRO A 27 12.53 -1.49 11.77
CA PRO A 27 11.74 -0.79 10.75
C PRO A 27 10.77 -1.73 10.04
N SER A 28 11.22 -2.91 9.64
CA SER A 28 10.38 -3.87 8.92
C SER A 28 9.14 -4.36 9.71
N GLY A 29 9.22 -4.41 11.04
CA GLY A 29 8.12 -4.80 11.92
C GLY A 29 7.27 -3.58 12.32
N ALA A 30 7.92 -2.47 12.63
CA ALA A 30 7.29 -1.21 12.99
C ALA A 30 6.39 -0.71 11.84
N ASP A 31 6.87 -0.78 10.61
CA ASP A 31 6.11 -0.45 9.41
C ASP A 31 4.81 -1.24 9.33
N ARG A 32 4.90 -2.56 9.50
CA ARG A 32 3.72 -3.42 9.41
C ARG A 32 2.69 -3.00 10.45
N ILE A 33 3.12 -2.81 11.70
CA ILE A 33 2.25 -2.35 12.79
C ILE A 33 1.65 -0.97 12.45
N ALA A 34 2.43 -0.05 11.89
CA ALA A 34 1.93 1.26 11.46
C ALA A 34 0.88 1.16 10.34
N LEU A 35 1.05 0.28 9.34
CA LEU A 35 0.04 0.03 8.31
C LEU A 35 -1.28 -0.46 8.93
N PHE A 36 -1.21 -1.37 9.90
CA PHE A 36 -2.40 -1.91 10.58
C PHE A 36 -3.06 -0.90 11.51
N GLU A 37 -2.33 -0.35 12.47
CA GLU A 37 -2.91 0.48 13.53
C GLU A 37 -3.30 1.88 13.03
N ARG A 38 -2.55 2.42 12.08
CA ARG A 38 -2.78 3.77 11.56
C ARG A 38 -3.55 3.79 10.24
N GLY A 39 -3.86 2.62 9.69
CA GLY A 39 -4.60 2.49 8.43
C GLY A 39 -3.90 3.15 7.24
N ALA A 40 -2.58 3.06 7.20
CA ALA A 40 -1.77 3.71 6.17
C ALA A 40 -1.46 2.80 4.98
N VAL A 41 -0.87 3.39 3.93
CA VAL A 41 -0.18 2.68 2.84
C VAL A 41 1.30 3.08 2.88
N ALA A 42 2.20 2.14 2.60
CA ALA A 42 3.63 2.39 2.51
C ALA A 42 4.12 2.20 1.09
N LEU A 43 5.04 3.06 0.69
CA LEU A 43 5.72 3.07 -0.60
C LEU A 43 7.22 3.10 -0.33
N THR A 44 7.94 2.11 -0.85
CA THR A 44 9.39 2.10 -0.89
C THR A 44 9.84 2.18 -2.33
N TRP A 45 10.86 2.97 -2.61
CA TRP A 45 11.39 3.18 -3.96
C TRP A 45 12.88 2.90 -3.92
N ASP A 46 13.36 2.14 -4.90
CA ASP A 46 14.77 1.81 -5.05
C ASP A 46 15.17 1.90 -6.54
N ASP A 47 16.40 1.49 -6.88
CA ASP A 47 16.87 1.46 -8.26
C ASP A 47 16.15 0.41 -9.12
N ALA A 48 15.56 -0.63 -8.51
CA ALA A 48 14.88 -1.72 -9.17
C ALA A 48 13.38 -1.43 -9.44
N GLY A 49 12.78 -0.47 -8.73
CA GLY A 49 11.39 -0.08 -8.94
C GLY A 49 10.74 0.49 -7.68
N VAL A 50 9.44 0.24 -7.54
CA VAL A 50 8.64 0.73 -6.40
C VAL A 50 7.93 -0.45 -5.74
N ARG A 51 7.95 -0.51 -4.43
CA ARG A 51 7.20 -1.48 -3.63
C ARG A 51 6.10 -0.77 -2.87
N LEU A 52 4.84 -1.12 -3.14
CA LEU A 52 3.70 -0.65 -2.34
C LEU A 52 3.29 -1.74 -1.36
N ARG A 53 3.13 -1.40 -0.08
CA ARG A 53 2.57 -2.27 0.96
C ARG A 53 1.29 -1.68 1.51
N TYR A 54 0.23 -2.49 1.62
CA TYR A 54 -1.02 -2.07 2.27
C TYR A 54 -1.77 -3.24 2.94
N ALA A 55 -2.48 -2.92 4.01
CA ALA A 55 -3.37 -3.84 4.72
C ALA A 55 -4.84 -3.49 4.41
N PRO A 56 -5.54 -4.26 3.54
CA PRO A 56 -6.88 -3.91 3.08
C PRO A 56 -7.91 -3.72 4.20
N GLN A 57 -7.81 -4.50 5.27
CA GLN A 57 -8.76 -4.47 6.41
C GLN A 57 -8.63 -3.24 7.30
N SER A 58 -7.52 -2.49 7.19
CA SER A 58 -7.21 -1.39 8.11
C SER A 58 -6.98 -0.09 7.37
N VAL A 59 -6.71 -0.13 6.06
CA VAL A 59 -6.35 1.05 5.28
C VAL A 59 -7.51 2.05 5.19
N ALA A 60 -7.22 3.32 5.49
CA ALA A 60 -8.18 4.40 5.34
C ALA A 60 -8.50 4.61 3.84
N PRO A 61 -9.77 4.78 3.45
CA PRO A 61 -10.15 4.96 2.04
C PRO A 61 -9.40 6.10 1.33
N GLY A 62 -9.12 7.19 2.04
CA GLY A 62 -8.40 8.33 1.49
C GLY A 62 -6.90 8.06 1.27
N ALA A 63 -6.25 7.29 2.16
CA ALA A 63 -4.87 6.84 1.98
C ALA A 63 -4.72 5.95 0.76
N LEU A 64 -5.67 5.03 0.59
CA LEU A 64 -5.75 4.19 -0.60
C LEU A 64 -5.95 5.01 -1.88
N ARG A 65 -6.84 6.01 -1.87
CA ARG A 65 -7.04 6.91 -3.04
C ARG A 65 -5.77 7.69 -3.36
N GLY A 66 -5.08 8.22 -2.35
CA GLY A 66 -3.80 8.89 -2.49
C GLY A 66 -2.73 7.99 -3.09
N ALA A 67 -2.63 6.75 -2.59
CA ALA A 67 -1.71 5.74 -3.10
C ALA A 67 -2.02 5.35 -4.55
N ILE A 68 -3.28 5.12 -4.91
CA ILE A 68 -3.68 4.85 -6.30
C ILE A 68 -3.26 6.01 -7.21
N ARG A 69 -3.46 7.27 -6.79
CA ARG A 69 -3.08 8.45 -7.56
C ARG A 69 -1.57 8.54 -7.76
N GLN A 70 -0.79 8.36 -6.69
CA GLN A 70 0.67 8.37 -6.72
C GLN A 70 1.24 7.22 -7.55
N VAL A 71 0.78 6.00 -7.31
CA VAL A 71 1.31 4.82 -8.01
C VAL A 71 1.02 4.88 -9.50
N ARG A 72 -0.14 5.40 -9.90
CA ARG A 72 -0.51 5.52 -11.30
C ARG A 72 0.48 6.36 -12.12
N THR A 73 1.23 7.29 -11.52
CA THR A 73 2.22 8.11 -12.23
C THR A 73 3.61 7.46 -12.34
N ILE A 74 3.81 6.29 -11.76
CA ILE A 74 5.11 5.60 -11.73
C ILE A 74 5.37 4.88 -13.06
N ALA A 75 6.44 5.29 -13.75
CA ALA A 75 6.89 4.72 -15.02
C ALA A 75 7.92 3.58 -14.85
N ARG A 76 8.01 2.99 -13.65
CA ARG A 76 8.93 1.90 -13.29
C ARG A 76 8.14 0.65 -12.87
N PRO A 77 8.78 -0.53 -12.80
CA PRO A 77 8.16 -1.72 -12.22
C PRO A 77 7.65 -1.45 -10.81
N VAL A 78 6.48 -2.00 -10.49
CA VAL A 78 5.85 -1.87 -9.17
C VAL A 78 5.55 -3.25 -8.60
N VAL A 79 6.00 -3.51 -7.37
CA VAL A 79 5.60 -4.68 -6.59
C VAL A 79 4.54 -4.26 -5.60
N LEU A 80 3.33 -4.80 -5.77
CA LEU A 80 2.23 -4.62 -4.83
C LEU A 80 2.26 -5.75 -3.81
N GLU A 81 2.41 -5.42 -2.54
CA GLU A 81 2.33 -6.35 -1.43
C GLU A 81 1.07 -6.09 -0.63
N ARG A 82 0.17 -7.07 -0.66
CA ARG A 82 -1.09 -7.06 0.08
C ARG A 82 -0.98 -7.94 1.31
N TRP A 83 -1.42 -7.45 2.46
CA TRP A 83 -1.56 -8.31 3.62
C TRP A 83 -2.80 -9.21 3.53
N THR A 84 -2.63 -10.48 3.88
CA THR A 84 -3.67 -11.52 3.80
C THR A 84 -4.21 -11.96 5.17
N GLY A 85 -3.71 -11.41 6.27
CA GLY A 85 -3.98 -11.89 7.63
C GLY A 85 -2.86 -12.77 8.19
N THR A 86 -2.18 -13.51 7.32
CA THR A 86 -1.10 -14.45 7.71
C THR A 86 0.25 -14.08 7.13
N GLY A 87 0.29 -13.18 6.14
CA GLY A 87 1.52 -12.76 5.48
C GLY A 87 1.29 -11.69 4.40
N TRP A 88 2.37 -11.36 3.71
CA TRP A 88 2.36 -10.43 2.58
C TRP A 88 2.40 -11.21 1.27
N ALA A 89 1.37 -11.03 0.44
CA ALA A 89 1.32 -11.56 -0.92
C ALA A 89 1.82 -10.50 -1.90
N ALA A 90 2.93 -10.78 -2.58
CA ALA A 90 3.53 -9.91 -3.57
C ALA A 90 2.98 -10.19 -4.98
N THR A 91 2.67 -9.13 -5.72
CA THR A 91 2.32 -9.18 -7.15
C THR A 91 3.11 -8.13 -7.89
N GLY A 92 3.84 -8.53 -8.94
CA GLY A 92 4.64 -7.63 -9.76
C GLY A 92 3.85 -7.05 -10.93
N PHE A 93 4.12 -5.79 -11.24
CA PHE A 93 3.58 -5.05 -12.38
C PHE A 93 4.70 -4.35 -13.11
N ASP A 94 4.61 -4.31 -14.43
CA ASP A 94 5.52 -3.61 -15.33
C ASP A 94 5.32 -2.08 -15.32
N SER A 95 4.21 -1.60 -14.78
CA SER A 95 3.90 -0.18 -14.68
C SER A 95 3.05 0.16 -13.46
N GLY A 96 3.20 1.40 -12.99
CA GLY A 96 2.37 1.96 -11.93
C GLY A 96 0.88 2.03 -12.28
N ALA A 97 0.53 2.26 -13.55
CA ALA A 97 -0.87 2.25 -13.98
C ALA A 97 -1.56 0.89 -13.71
N ARG A 98 -0.90 -0.22 -14.06
CA ARG A 98 -1.45 -1.57 -13.80
C ARG A 98 -1.49 -1.91 -12.32
N ALA A 99 -0.46 -1.51 -11.56
CA ALA A 99 -0.45 -1.69 -10.11
C ALA A 99 -1.57 -0.90 -9.42
N ALA A 100 -1.84 0.33 -9.86
CA ALA A 100 -2.93 1.16 -9.34
C ALA A 100 -4.31 0.55 -9.62
N ASP A 101 -4.51 -0.04 -10.81
CA ASP A 101 -5.76 -0.73 -11.15
C ASP A 101 -5.95 -2.01 -10.31
N ALA A 102 -4.88 -2.76 -10.07
CA ALA A 102 -4.91 -3.94 -9.19
C ALA A 102 -5.18 -3.56 -7.73
N LEU A 103 -4.55 -2.51 -7.23
CA LEU A 103 -4.79 -1.96 -5.89
C LEU A 103 -6.26 -1.53 -5.73
N ARG A 104 -6.82 -0.85 -6.73
CA ARG A 104 -8.23 -0.44 -6.74
C ARG A 104 -9.19 -1.63 -6.70
N ARG A 105 -8.94 -2.66 -7.52
CA ARG A 105 -9.75 -3.90 -7.50
C ARG A 105 -9.66 -4.60 -6.16
N SER A 106 -8.45 -4.83 -5.67
CA SER A 106 -8.26 -5.52 -4.41
C SER A 106 -8.89 -4.79 -3.21
N ALA A 107 -8.94 -3.47 -3.23
CA ALA A 107 -9.60 -2.72 -2.18
C ALA A 107 -11.13 -2.89 -2.23
N ARG A 108 -11.73 -2.88 -3.42
CA ARG A 108 -13.15 -3.17 -3.60
C ARG A 108 -13.50 -4.57 -3.09
N ASP A 109 -12.67 -5.56 -3.42
CA ASP A 109 -12.86 -6.94 -2.96
C ASP A 109 -12.80 -7.04 -1.43
N ALA A 110 -11.94 -6.22 -0.80
CA ALA A 110 -11.79 -6.20 0.65
C ALA A 110 -12.92 -5.47 1.40
N THR A 111 -13.58 -4.48 0.76
CA THR A 111 -14.72 -3.77 1.35
C THR A 111 -16.06 -4.47 1.11
N GLY A 112 -16.10 -5.55 0.33
CA GLY A 112 -17.29 -6.39 0.16
C GLY A 112 -18.41 -5.77 -0.69
N GLU A 113 -18.13 -4.74 -1.50
CA GLU A 113 -19.15 -4.09 -2.36
C GLU A 113 -19.74 -5.02 -3.45
N ASP A 114 -19.20 -6.23 -3.65
CA ASP A 114 -19.70 -7.21 -4.63
C ASP A 114 -20.42 -8.44 -4.00
N GLN A 115 -20.74 -8.45 -2.68
CA GLN A 115 -21.39 -9.61 -2.04
C GLN A 115 -22.84 -9.37 -1.54
N THR A 116 -23.45 -8.21 -1.81
CA THR A 116 -24.90 -8.00 -1.59
C THR A 116 -25.66 -8.12 -2.90
N GLY A 117 -25.70 -9.31 -3.47
CA GLY A 117 -26.32 -9.51 -4.79
C GLY A 117 -26.55 -10.94 -5.19
N SER A 118 -26.73 -11.88 -4.26
CA SER A 118 -27.31 -13.21 -4.53
C SER A 118 -27.59 -13.95 -3.23
N SER A 119 -28.74 -13.67 -2.64
CA SER A 119 -29.53 -14.66 -1.88
C SER A 119 -30.99 -14.30 -2.15
N GLN A 120 -31.56 -14.88 -3.21
CA GLN A 120 -33.02 -14.97 -3.40
C GLN A 120 -33.57 -16.06 -2.49
#